data_AF-A0AAX2FIY5-F1
#
_entry.id   AF-A0AAX2FIY5-F1
#
_cell.length_a   1.000
_cell.length_b   1.000
_cell.length_c   1.000
_cell.angle_alpha   90.00
_cell.angle_beta   90.00
_cell.angle_gamma   90.00
#
_symmetry.space_group_name_H-M   'P 1'
#
loop_
_entity.id
_entity.type
_entity.pdbx_description
1 polymer ?
#
loop_
_entity_poly.entity_id
_entity_poly.type
_entity_poly.pdbx_seq_one_letter_code
_entity_poly.pdbx_strand_id
1 'polypeptide(L)'
;MKYVMLLLQVGVLYIFSLVGTWIQEIFHLSIPGSLIGMLMLFLLLSTRILPLKWFELGAEKLIVFLPLFLIPSTTGLMEYGSFLLSKGSIIFLLVVASTVVTLIVSGYISQLLITTKK
;
A
#
# COMPACT_ATOMS: atom_id res chain seq x y z
N MET A 1 -7.34 18.52 22.10
CA MET A 1 -7.00 17.09 22.35
C MET A 1 -7.04 16.21 21.11
N LYS A 2 -8.00 16.39 20.18
CA LYS A 2 -8.12 15.57 18.95
C LYS A 2 -6.87 15.57 18.04
N TYR A 3 -6.19 16.70 17.92
CA TYR A 3 -4.93 16.82 17.15
C TYR A 3 -3.75 16.06 17.77
N VAL A 4 -3.68 15.99 19.11
CA VAL A 4 -2.62 15.24 19.81
C VAL A 4 -2.79 13.74 19.55
N MET A 5 -4.02 13.24 19.60
CA MET A 5 -4.32 11.84 19.29
C MET A 5 -3.98 11.51 17.83
N LEU A 6 -4.26 12.42 16.88
CA LEU A 6 -3.90 12.24 15.48
C LEU A 6 -2.39 12.16 15.28
N LEU A 7 -1.62 13.09 15.88
CA LEU A 7 -0.16 13.07 15.79
C LEU A 7 0.43 11.78 16.39
N LEU A 8 -0.16 11.30 17.49
CA LEU A 8 0.26 10.05 18.13
C LEU A 8 -0.04 8.84 17.22
N GLN A 9 -1.23 8.77 16.62
CA GLN A 9 -1.59 7.71 15.67
C GLN A 9 -0.67 7.68 14.45
N VAL A 10 -0.42 8.83 13.84
CA VAL A 10 0.50 8.96 12.70
C VAL A 10 1.93 8.60 13.12
N GLY A 11 2.37 9.04 14.29
CA GLY A 11 3.68 8.69 14.84
C GLY A 11 3.85 7.18 15.03
N VAL A 12 2.83 6.49 15.55
CA VAL A 12 2.88 5.03 15.70
C VAL A 12 2.91 4.32 14.34
N LEU A 13 2.09 4.74 13.36
CA LEU A 13 2.14 4.20 11.99
C LEU A 13 3.53 4.39 11.37
N TYR A 14 4.15 5.55 11.60
CA TYR A 14 5.50 5.84 11.14
C TYR A 14 6.56 4.95 11.82
N ILE A 15 6.43 4.69 13.12
CA ILE A 15 7.31 3.76 13.85
C ILE A 15 7.22 2.34 13.25
N PHE A 16 6.01 1.85 12.94
CA PHE A 16 5.87 0.55 12.27
C PHE A 16 6.57 0.52 10.91
N SER A 17 6.47 1.61 10.13
CA SER A 17 7.21 1.72 8.87
C SER A 17 8.72 1.71 9.09
N LEU A 18 9.23 2.43 10.10
CA LEU A 18 10.66 2.45 10.43
C LEU A 18 11.18 1.08 10.84
N VAL A 19 10.44 0.38 11.72
CA VAL A 19 10.79 -0.98 12.14
C VAL A 19 10.79 -1.93 10.96
N GLY A 20 9.80 -1.82 10.07
CA GLY A 20 9.75 -2.60 8.84
C GLY A 20 10.94 -2.35 7.91
N THR A 21 11.37 -1.10 7.76
CA THR A 21 12.59 -0.73 7.01
C THR A 21 13.85 -1.25 7.68
N TRP A 22 13.98 -1.15 9.00
CA TRP A 22 15.09 -1.75 9.75
C TRP A 22 15.19 -3.25 9.53
N ILE A 23 14.06 -3.96 9.58
CA ILE A 23 14.01 -5.40 9.28
C ILE A 23 14.41 -5.68 7.83
N GLN A 24 13.90 -4.89 6.88
CA GLN A 24 14.28 -5.03 5.47
C GLN A 24 15.78 -4.88 5.26
N GLU A 25 16.41 -3.88 5.89
CA GLU A 25 17.85 -3.61 5.77
C GLU A 25 18.69 -4.74 6.37
N ILE A 26 18.30 -5.25 7.54
CA ILE A 26 19.02 -6.34 8.22
C ILE A 26 18.91 -7.66 7.44
N PHE A 27 17.73 -7.98 6.90
CA PHE A 27 17.47 -9.24 6.21
C PHE A 27 17.64 -9.15 4.68
N HIS A 28 18.01 -7.99 4.14
CA HIS A 28 18.17 -7.71 2.71
C HIS A 28 16.99 -8.20 1.84
N LEU A 29 15.76 -7.94 2.30
CA LEU A 29 14.56 -8.39 1.60
C LEU A 29 14.26 -7.51 0.38
N SER A 30 13.83 -8.13 -0.73
CA SER A 30 13.44 -7.45 -1.98
C SER A 30 12.11 -6.68 -1.90
N ILE A 31 11.45 -6.72 -0.74
CA ILE A 31 10.14 -6.10 -0.51
C ILE A 31 10.37 -4.77 0.23
N PRO A 32 9.63 -3.68 -0.08
CA PRO A 32 9.75 -2.44 0.66
C PRO A 32 9.49 -2.61 2.17
N GLY A 33 10.33 -2.02 3.02
CA GLY A 33 10.18 -2.06 4.47
C GLY A 33 8.80 -1.61 4.98
N SER A 34 8.16 -0.66 4.31
CA SER A 34 6.79 -0.21 4.65
C SER A 34 5.75 -1.33 4.54
N LEU A 35 5.92 -2.28 3.62
CA LEU A 35 5.03 -3.44 3.50
C LEU A 35 5.24 -4.41 4.66
N ILE A 36 6.48 -4.59 5.12
CA ILE A 36 6.81 -5.39 6.31
C ILE A 36 6.16 -4.75 7.56
N GLY A 37 6.26 -3.42 7.70
CA GLY A 37 5.59 -2.69 8.78
C GLY A 37 4.07 -2.85 8.76
N MET A 38 3.46 -2.84 7.57
CA MET A 38 2.03 -3.13 7.40
C MET A 38 1.67 -4.55 7.83
N LEU A 39 2.46 -5.55 7.45
CA LEU A 39 2.23 -6.96 7.85
C LEU A 39 2.36 -7.13 9.37
N MET A 40 3.33 -6.48 10.01
CA MET A 40 3.45 -6.48 11.47
C MET A 40 2.22 -5.86 12.13
N LEU A 41 1.80 -4.68 11.66
CA LEU A 41 0.58 -4.02 12.13
C LEU A 41 -0.63 -4.96 11.98
N PHE A 42 -0.79 -5.60 10.82
CA PHE A 42 -1.85 -6.56 10.55
C PHE A 42 -1.87 -7.74 11.53
N LEU A 43 -0.71 -8.33 11.84
CA LEU A 43 -0.60 -9.43 12.81
C LEU A 43 -1.00 -8.98 14.23
N LEU A 44 -0.61 -7.76 14.63
CA LEU A 44 -0.98 -7.19 15.93
C LEU A 44 -2.48 -6.87 16.03
N LEU A 45 -3.11 -6.44 14.93
CA LEU A 45 -4.56 -6.24 14.88
C LEU A 45 -5.31 -7.58 14.85
N SER A 46 -4.78 -8.57 14.14
CA SER A 46 -5.35 -9.93 14.07
C SER A 46 -5.36 -10.61 15.44
N THR A 47 -4.32 -10.41 16.26
CA THR A 47 -4.25 -10.89 17.65
C THR A 47 -5.12 -10.10 18.63
N ARG A 48 -5.88 -9.08 18.16
CA ARG A 48 -6.74 -8.17 18.95
C ARG A 48 -6.04 -7.43 20.10
N ILE A 49 -4.71 -7.37 20.09
CA ILE A 49 -3.93 -6.63 21.09
C ILE A 49 -4.18 -5.12 20.92
N LEU A 50 -4.37 -4.67 19.68
CA LEU A 50 -4.65 -3.27 19.34
C LEU A 50 -6.01 -3.12 18.65
N PRO A 51 -6.91 -2.25 19.15
CA PRO A 51 -8.19 -1.98 18.49
C PRO A 51 -7.98 -1.15 17.21
N LEU A 52 -8.47 -1.65 16.07
CA LEU A 52 -8.41 -0.96 14.76
C LEU A 52 -8.89 0.50 14.82
N LYS A 53 -9.97 0.75 15.58
CA LYS A 53 -10.56 2.09 15.78
C LYS A 53 -9.57 3.14 16.26
N TRP A 54 -8.48 2.71 16.90
CA TRP A 54 -7.46 3.62 17.40
C TRP A 54 -6.57 4.16 16.29
N PHE A 55 -6.45 3.52 15.13
CA PHE A 55 -5.63 4.00 14.00
C PHE A 55 -6.45 4.61 12.86
N GLU A 56 -7.76 4.40 12.86
CA GLU A 56 -8.68 4.74 11.78
C GLU A 56 -8.63 6.23 11.41
N LEU A 57 -8.71 7.12 12.40
CA LEU A 57 -8.70 8.58 12.17
C LEU A 57 -7.38 9.08 11.55
N GLY A 58 -6.24 8.62 12.05
CA GLY A 58 -4.91 9.01 11.55
C GLY A 58 -4.66 8.47 10.15
N ALA A 59 -5.01 7.20 9.90
CA ALA A 59 -4.88 6.58 8.60
C ALA A 59 -5.78 7.25 7.54
N GLU A 60 -7.05 7.50 7.85
CA GLU A 60 -7.99 8.19 6.96
C GLU A 60 -7.45 9.57 6.56
N LYS A 61 -6.92 10.33 7.53
CA LYS A 61 -6.35 11.65 7.26
C LYS A 61 -5.09 11.59 6.39
N LEU A 62 -4.24 10.59 6.57
CA LEU A 62 -3.08 10.38 5.70
C LEU A 62 -3.49 10.02 4.27
N ILE A 63 -4.50 9.15 4.10
CA ILE A 63 -4.99 8.73 2.78
C ILE A 63 -5.54 9.93 1.97
N VAL A 64 -6.16 10.89 2.63
CA VAL A 64 -6.64 12.13 1.96
C VAL A 64 -5.50 12.91 1.30
N PHE A 65 -4.27 12.81 1.81
CA PHE A 65 -3.09 13.44 1.20
C PHE A 65 -2.42 12.58 0.12
N LEU A 66 -2.85 11.34 -0.09
CA LEU A 66 -2.28 10.45 -1.12
C LEU A 66 -2.27 11.07 -2.53
N PRO A 67 -3.29 11.81 -3.00
CA PRO A 67 -3.25 12.48 -4.29
C PRO A 67 -2.11 13.48 -4.45
N LEU A 68 -1.62 14.11 -3.36
CA LEU A 68 -0.47 15.00 -3.41
C LEU A 68 0.80 14.27 -3.85
N PHE A 69 0.96 13.00 -3.46
CA PHE A 69 2.09 12.16 -3.88
C PHE A 69 2.00 11.71 -5.35
N LEU A 70 0.81 11.78 -5.97
CA LEU A 70 0.67 11.53 -7.41
C LEU A 70 1.27 12.65 -8.26
N ILE A 71 1.30 13.89 -7.74
CA ILE A 71 1.84 15.04 -8.47
C ILE A 71 3.32 14.81 -8.88
N PRO A 72 4.27 14.58 -7.94
CA PRO A 72 5.67 14.35 -8.32
C PRO A 72 5.86 13.11 -9.19
N SER A 73 5.11 12.03 -8.92
CA SER A 73 5.17 10.81 -9.73
C SER A 73 4.71 11.05 -11.17
N THR A 74 3.65 11.84 -11.36
CA THR A 74 3.09 12.15 -12.70
C THR A 74 3.97 13.16 -13.44
N THR A 75 4.54 14.16 -12.76
CA THR A 75 5.46 15.11 -13.40
C THR A 75 6.74 14.42 -13.90
N GLY A 76 7.20 13.37 -13.22
CA GLY A 76 8.32 12.56 -13.71
C GLY A 76 8.01 11.83 -15.02
N LEU A 77 6.74 11.46 -15.25
CA LEU A 77 6.32 10.85 -16.52
C LEU A 77 6.39 11.83 -17.70
N MET A 78 6.30 13.14 -17.45
CA MET A 78 6.36 14.15 -18.51
C MET A 78 7.72 14.15 -19.23
N GLU A 79 8.80 13.75 -18.56
CA GLU A 79 10.13 13.61 -19.15
C GLU A 79 10.15 12.56 -20.28
N TYR A 80 9.29 11.55 -20.19
CA TYR A 80 9.15 10.47 -21.18
C TYR A 80 8.01 10.70 -22.17
N GLY A 81 7.54 11.94 -22.33
CA GLY A 81 6.37 12.29 -23.14
C GLY A 81 6.42 11.78 -24.59
N SER A 82 7.57 11.84 -25.26
CA SER A 82 7.74 11.34 -26.64
C SER A 82 7.62 9.82 -26.76
N PHE A 83 8.12 9.08 -25.76
CA PHE A 83 7.98 7.63 -25.67
C PHE A 83 6.52 7.23 -25.40
N LEU A 84 5.85 7.97 -24.52
CA LEU A 84 4.43 7.78 -24.23
C LEU A 84 3.54 8.13 -25.42
N LEU A 85 3.88 9.14 -26.23
CA LEU A 85 3.11 9.46 -27.44
C LEU A 85 3.23 8.37 -28.51
N SER A 86 4.42 7.80 -28.69
CA SER A 86 4.67 6.78 -29.72
C SER A 86 4.16 5.38 -29.33
N LYS A 87 4.20 5.02 -28.04
CA LYS A 87 3.83 3.67 -27.56
C LYS A 87 2.71 3.66 -26.51
N GLY A 88 2.10 4.80 -26.23
CA GLY A 88 1.11 4.95 -25.16
C GLY A 88 -0.12 4.07 -25.32
N SER A 89 -0.58 3.83 -26.55
CA SER A 89 -1.70 2.93 -26.83
C SER A 89 -1.41 1.48 -26.42
N ILE A 90 -0.20 1.01 -26.70
CA ILE A 90 0.27 -0.34 -26.33
C ILE A 90 0.44 -0.44 -24.81
N ILE A 91 1.03 0.57 -24.17
CA ILE A 91 1.19 0.62 -22.71
C ILE A 91 -0.17 0.62 -22.02
N PHE A 92 -1.12 1.44 -22.49
CA PHE A 92 -2.46 1.50 -21.94
C PHE A 92 -3.17 0.14 -22.03
N LEU A 93 -3.15 -0.49 -23.21
CA LEU A 93 -3.76 -1.80 -23.40
C LEU A 93 -3.12 -2.87 -22.51
N LEU A 94 -1.78 -2.84 -22.36
CA LEU A 94 -1.05 -3.74 -21.49
C LEU A 94 -1.42 -3.56 -20.02
N VAL A 95 -1.52 -2.32 -19.53
CA VAL A 95 -1.90 -2.02 -18.13
C VAL A 95 -3.33 -2.44 -17.85
N VAL A 96 -4.27 -2.18 -18.76
CA VAL A 96 -5.66 -2.62 -18.61
C VAL A 96 -5.74 -4.14 -18.61
N ALA A 97 -5.08 -4.80 -19.56
CA ALA A 97 -5.08 -6.25 -19.65
C ALA A 97 -4.46 -6.90 -18.39
N SER A 98 -3.30 -6.41 -17.93
CA SER A 98 -2.65 -6.94 -16.72
C SER A 98 -3.53 -6.74 -15.49
N THR A 99 -4.15 -5.59 -15.34
CA THR A 99 -5.07 -5.30 -14.22
C THR A 99 -6.26 -6.27 -14.22
N VAL A 100 -6.90 -6.47 -15.37
CA VAL A 100 -8.03 -7.40 -15.49
C VAL A 100 -7.60 -8.83 -15.15
N VAL A 101 -6.45 -9.28 -15.67
CA VAL A 101 -5.91 -10.61 -15.37
C VAL A 101 -5.62 -10.75 -13.87
N THR A 102 -4.95 -9.78 -13.26
CA THR A 102 -4.65 -9.80 -11.82
C THR A 102 -5.92 -9.85 -10.97
N LEU A 103 -6.96 -9.10 -11.33
CA LEU A 103 -8.24 -9.12 -10.64
C LEU A 103 -8.95 -10.48 -10.76
N ILE A 104 -8.99 -11.06 -11.96
CA ILE A 104 -9.59 -12.38 -12.19
C ILE A 104 -8.86 -13.46 -11.40
N VAL A 105 -7.52 -13.49 -11.48
CA VAL A 105 -6.71 -14.50 -10.80
C VAL A 105 -6.81 -14.34 -9.28
N SER A 106 -6.69 -13.12 -8.75
CA SER A 106 -6.82 -12.87 -7.32
C SER A 106 -8.22 -13.25 -6.80
N GLY A 107 -9.28 -12.90 -7.55
CA GLY A 107 -10.65 -13.28 -7.23
C GLY A 107 -10.86 -14.80 -7.24
N TYR A 108 -10.36 -15.48 -8.27
CA TYR A 108 -10.44 -16.94 -8.37
C TYR A 108 -9.71 -17.65 -7.22
N ILE A 109 -8.49 -17.21 -6.89
CA ILE A 109 -7.72 -17.77 -5.76
C ILE A 109 -8.45 -17.54 -4.44
N SER A 110 -9.01 -16.35 -4.22
CA SER A 110 -9.81 -16.06 -3.03
C SER A 110 -11.03 -16.99 -2.92
N GLN A 111 -11.76 -17.17 -4.02
CA GLN A 111 -12.92 -18.05 -4.07
C GLN A 111 -12.54 -19.52 -3.86
N LEU A 112 -11.39 -19.97 -4.39
CA LEU A 112 -10.87 -21.31 -4.18
C LEU A 112 -10.54 -21.55 -2.70
N LEU A 113 -9.83 -20.62 -2.05
CA LEU A 113 -9.51 -20.72 -0.62
C LEU A 113 -10.77 -20.75 0.27
N ILE A 114 -11.82 -20.03 -0.12
CA ILE A 114 -13.10 -20.03 0.61
C ILE A 114 -13.86 -21.33 0.39
N THR A 115 -13.91 -21.86 -0.85
CA THR A 115 -14.66 -23.09 -1.15
C THR A 115 -13.96 -24.38 -0.72
N THR A 116 -12.63 -24.37 -0.57
CA THR A 116 -11.86 -25.51 -0.02
C THR A 116 -12.03 -25.66 1.49
N LYS A 117 -12.56 -24.65 2.19
CA LYS A 117 -12.85 -24.70 3.64
C LYS A 117 -14.22 -25.34 3.96
N LYS A 118 -14.64 -26.35 3.19
CA LYS A 118 -15.84 -27.14 3.43
C LYS A 118 -15.49 -28.60 3.65
#